data_AF-A0A5E8AXK2-F1
#
_entry.id   AF-A0A5E8AXK2-F1
#
_cell.length_a   1.000
_cell.length_b   1.000
_cell.length_c   1.000
_cell.angle_alpha   90.00
_cell.angle_beta   90.00
_cell.angle_gamma   90.00
#
_symmetry.space_group_name_H-M   'P 1'
#
loop_
_entity.id
_entity.type
_entity.pdbx_description
1 polymer ?
#
loop_
_entity_poly.entity_id
_entity_poly.type
_entity_poly.pdbx_seq_one_letter_code
_entity_poly.pdbx_strand_id
1 'polypeptide(L)'
;MKNQLAVLVIVTSLMASCGLKQENETLVAKIDSLNTELAFQRQMSAVLENVGVLLDSIDQNRNALKVNMEMGTTYDDFNTRLSELNQYVKDSEKKIDEMEKSLAKSNSSNKTYANSIARLKKQLEDKTAQIAQLEATVAEYKEKNEQLGTLVELQNTELEDKALQIEAKRQELTMLETRITELLTQSKVSQADSYFMRAQAAEEAARRTQLAPKKKKESYKEALDLYQKAFDLGREDAKPKIEEISKRLK
;
A
#
# COMPACT_ATOMS: atom_id res chain seq x y z
N MET A 1 -31.27 52.06 -99.34
CA MET A 1 -30.33 51.03 -98.85
C MET A 1 -29.66 51.39 -97.50
N LYS A 2 -30.30 52.14 -96.59
CA LYS A 2 -29.77 52.40 -95.23
C LYS A 2 -30.55 51.70 -94.11
N ASN A 3 -31.81 51.31 -94.34
CA ASN A 3 -32.66 50.68 -93.32
C ASN A 3 -32.53 49.16 -93.22
N GLN A 4 -31.88 48.47 -94.17
CA GLN A 4 -31.69 47.02 -94.09
C GLN A 4 -30.37 46.61 -93.42
N LEU A 5 -29.39 47.51 -93.31
CA LEU A 5 -28.15 47.25 -92.57
C LEU A 5 -28.35 47.35 -91.05
N ALA A 6 -29.30 48.18 -90.59
CA ALA A 6 -29.58 48.37 -89.16
C ALA A 6 -30.29 47.16 -88.51
N VAL A 7 -31.08 46.40 -89.29
CA VAL A 7 -31.80 45.22 -88.78
C VAL A 7 -30.88 44.01 -88.65
N LEU A 8 -29.87 43.89 -89.51
CA LEU A 8 -28.94 42.74 -89.49
C LEU A 8 -27.99 42.78 -88.28
N VAL A 9 -27.61 43.96 -87.79
CA VAL A 9 -26.70 44.12 -86.64
C VAL A 9 -27.40 43.84 -85.30
N ILE A 10 -28.72 44.05 -85.21
CA ILE A 10 -29.53 43.79 -84.01
C ILE A 10 -29.84 42.29 -83.85
N VAL A 11 -29.95 41.55 -84.96
CA VAL A 11 -30.25 40.10 -84.91
C VAL A 11 -29.00 39.28 -84.55
N THR A 12 -27.80 39.74 -84.91
CA THR A 12 -26.55 39.07 -84.51
C THR A 12 -26.16 39.31 -83.05
N SER A 13 -26.62 40.38 -82.39
CA SER A 13 -26.37 40.61 -80.96
C SER A 13 -27.33 39.85 -80.03
N LEU A 14 -28.49 39.40 -80.54
CA LEU A 14 -29.47 38.60 -79.79
C LEU A 14 -29.14 37.10 -79.71
N MET A 15 -28.29 36.57 -80.60
CA MET A 15 -27.87 35.15 -80.54
C MET A 15 -26.63 34.91 -79.67
N ALA A 16 -25.85 35.95 -79.36
CA ALA A 16 -24.73 35.84 -78.41
C ALA A 16 -25.17 35.84 -76.93
N SER A 17 -26.39 36.32 -76.62
CA SER A 17 -26.88 36.45 -75.23
C SER A 17 -27.46 35.16 -74.65
N CYS A 18 -27.90 34.20 -75.48
CA CYS A 18 -28.41 32.90 -75.01
C CYS A 18 -27.30 31.95 -74.55
N GLY A 19 -26.13 31.96 -75.20
CA GLY A 19 -24.96 31.16 -74.76
C GLY A 19 -24.41 31.64 -73.42
N LEU A 20 -24.37 32.96 -73.20
CA LEU A 20 -23.93 33.57 -71.95
C LEU A 20 -24.84 33.22 -70.76
N LYS A 21 -26.16 33.09 -70.96
CA LYS A 21 -27.09 32.78 -69.86
C LYS A 21 -26.91 31.34 -69.35
N GLN A 22 -26.80 30.39 -70.27
CA GLN A 22 -26.63 28.98 -69.95
C GLN A 22 -25.24 28.71 -69.34
N GLU A 23 -24.20 29.36 -69.87
CA GLU A 23 -22.86 29.30 -69.29
C GLU A 23 -22.83 29.91 -67.87
N ASN A 24 -23.50 31.04 -67.65
CA ASN A 24 -23.60 31.66 -66.33
C ASN A 24 -24.37 30.79 -65.33
N GLU A 25 -25.47 30.14 -65.75
CA GLU A 25 -26.18 29.16 -64.91
C GLU A 25 -25.29 27.95 -64.54
N THR A 26 -24.47 27.43 -65.47
CA THR A 26 -23.51 26.37 -65.16
C THR A 26 -22.36 26.82 -64.26
N LEU A 27 -21.91 28.07 -64.39
CA LEU A 27 -20.88 28.66 -63.54
C LEU A 27 -21.39 28.89 -62.12
N VAL A 28 -22.63 29.38 -61.96
CA VAL A 28 -23.30 29.52 -60.66
C VAL A 28 -23.44 28.15 -59.99
N ALA A 29 -23.90 27.13 -60.72
CA ALA A 29 -23.98 25.77 -60.18
C ALA A 29 -22.61 25.20 -59.76
N LYS A 30 -21.54 25.49 -60.52
CA LYS A 30 -20.16 25.12 -60.14
C LYS A 30 -19.67 25.89 -58.92
N ILE A 31 -19.95 27.19 -58.83
CA ILE A 31 -19.60 28.01 -57.67
C ILE A 31 -20.30 27.49 -56.42
N ASP A 32 -21.59 27.17 -56.51
CA ASP A 32 -22.37 26.62 -55.40
C ASP A 32 -21.86 25.24 -54.98
N SER A 33 -21.51 24.39 -55.94
CA SER A 33 -20.86 23.09 -55.69
C SER A 33 -19.48 23.25 -55.04
N LEU A 34 -18.66 24.21 -55.47
CA LEU A 34 -17.33 24.46 -54.92
C LEU A 34 -17.42 25.07 -53.52
N ASN A 35 -18.40 25.96 -53.28
CA ASN A 35 -18.63 26.55 -51.97
C ASN A 35 -19.08 25.52 -50.95
N THR A 36 -19.95 24.58 -51.34
CA THR A 36 -20.39 23.47 -50.49
C THR A 36 -19.25 22.48 -50.20
N GLU A 37 -18.44 22.13 -51.20
CA GLU A 37 -17.22 21.33 -51.03
C GLU A 37 -16.22 22.00 -50.07
N LEU A 38 -15.97 23.30 -50.25
CA LEU A 38 -15.01 24.07 -49.45
C LEU A 38 -15.49 24.25 -48.00
N ALA A 39 -16.80 24.46 -47.79
CA ALA A 39 -17.40 24.48 -46.45
C ALA A 39 -17.24 23.12 -45.74
N PHE A 40 -17.51 22.03 -46.45
CA PHE A 40 -17.31 20.67 -45.94
C PHE A 40 -15.85 20.41 -45.57
N GLN A 41 -14.89 20.77 -46.44
CA GLN A 41 -13.46 20.59 -46.17
C GLN A 41 -13.01 21.38 -44.93
N ARG A 42 -13.47 22.62 -44.76
CA ARG A 42 -13.16 23.44 -43.58
C ARG A 42 -13.71 22.80 -42.29
N GLN A 43 -14.97 22.36 -42.33
CA GLN A 43 -15.59 21.70 -41.19
C GLN A 43 -14.87 20.39 -40.83
N MET A 44 -14.56 19.56 -41.83
CA MET A 44 -13.86 18.29 -41.63
C MET A 44 -12.47 18.50 -41.04
N SER A 45 -11.70 19.45 -41.55
CA SER A 45 -10.38 19.79 -41.00
C SER A 45 -10.47 20.27 -39.54
N ALA A 46 -11.46 21.11 -39.21
CA ALA A 46 -11.65 21.57 -37.83
C ALA A 46 -12.03 20.42 -36.88
N VAL A 47 -12.86 19.47 -37.31
CA VAL A 47 -13.20 18.31 -36.46
C VAL A 47 -12.00 17.37 -36.31
N LEU A 48 -11.22 17.15 -37.36
CA LEU A 48 -9.97 16.36 -37.28
C LEU A 48 -8.96 16.94 -36.29
N GLU A 49 -8.77 18.26 -36.30
CA GLU A 49 -7.92 18.95 -35.34
C GLU A 49 -8.42 18.75 -33.91
N ASN A 50 -9.73 18.92 -33.70
CA ASN A 50 -10.37 18.71 -32.41
C ASN A 50 -10.23 17.25 -31.89
N VAL A 51 -10.36 16.25 -32.77
CA VAL A 51 -10.13 14.85 -32.38
C VAL A 51 -8.66 14.62 -32.06
N GLY A 52 -7.74 15.23 -32.82
CA GLY A 52 -6.31 15.20 -32.51
C GLY A 52 -5.99 15.70 -31.09
N VAL A 53 -6.52 16.87 -30.71
CA VAL A 53 -6.35 17.43 -29.37
C VAL A 53 -6.91 16.52 -28.28
N LEU A 54 -8.06 15.88 -28.52
CA LEU A 54 -8.63 14.92 -27.56
C LEU A 54 -7.76 13.67 -27.43
N LEU A 55 -7.24 13.13 -28.53
CA LEU A 55 -6.32 11.98 -28.50
C LEU A 55 -5.01 12.31 -27.78
N ASP A 56 -4.49 13.52 -27.95
CA ASP A 56 -3.30 14.00 -27.22
C ASP A 56 -3.59 14.13 -25.72
N SER A 57 -4.79 14.61 -25.37
CA SER A 57 -5.25 14.71 -23.98
C SER A 57 -5.43 13.33 -23.33
N ILE A 58 -5.88 12.33 -24.11
CA ILE A 58 -5.90 10.92 -23.69
C ILE A 58 -4.47 10.42 -23.43
N ASP A 59 -3.53 10.70 -24.33
CA ASP A 59 -2.13 10.28 -24.14
C ASP A 59 -1.49 10.91 -22.90
N GLN A 60 -1.69 12.21 -22.69
CA GLN A 60 -1.16 12.91 -21.53
C GLN A 60 -1.70 12.33 -20.23
N ASN A 61 -3.02 12.15 -20.11
CA ASN A 61 -3.63 11.62 -18.90
C ASN A 61 -3.28 10.16 -18.66
N ARG A 62 -3.24 9.33 -19.71
CA ARG A 62 -2.82 7.93 -19.60
C ARG A 62 -1.36 7.82 -19.13
N ASN A 63 -0.47 8.63 -19.69
CA ASN A 63 0.94 8.63 -19.29
C ASN A 63 1.09 9.12 -17.84
N ALA A 64 0.36 10.16 -17.44
CA ALA A 64 0.35 10.64 -16.06
C ALA A 64 -0.13 9.55 -15.10
N LEU A 65 -1.21 8.82 -15.45
CA LEU A 65 -1.68 7.68 -14.67
C LEU A 65 -0.60 6.62 -14.50
N LYS A 66 0.09 6.24 -15.58
CA LYS A 66 1.17 5.24 -15.51
C LYS A 66 2.30 5.67 -14.56
N VAL A 67 2.76 6.91 -14.67
CA VAL A 67 3.82 7.43 -13.79
C VAL A 67 3.34 7.49 -12.34
N ASN A 68 2.09 7.91 -12.11
CA ASN A 68 1.48 7.96 -10.78
C ASN A 68 1.36 6.55 -10.15
N MET A 69 1.17 5.50 -10.96
CA MET A 69 1.12 4.12 -10.44
C MET A 69 2.48 3.67 -9.93
N GLU A 70 3.55 4.10 -10.60
CA GLU A 70 4.93 3.78 -10.22
C GLU A 70 5.40 4.59 -9.02
N MET A 71 4.99 5.86 -8.91
CA MET A 71 5.41 6.76 -7.82
C MET A 71 4.53 6.69 -6.57
N GLY A 72 3.33 6.11 -6.68
CA GLY A 72 2.33 6.06 -5.62
C GLY A 72 1.55 7.38 -5.50
N THR A 73 0.27 7.35 -5.87
CA THR A 73 -0.70 8.45 -5.60
C THR A 73 -1.95 7.90 -4.94
N THR A 74 -2.86 8.79 -4.53
CA THR A 74 -4.11 8.37 -3.90
C THR A 74 -5.03 7.68 -4.91
N TYR A 75 -5.86 6.73 -4.44
CA TYR A 75 -6.85 6.04 -5.26
C TYR A 75 -7.92 6.99 -5.83
N ASP A 76 -8.27 8.05 -5.10
CA ASP A 76 -9.23 9.04 -5.55
C ASP A 76 -8.71 9.87 -6.75
N ASP A 77 -7.41 10.19 -6.75
CA ASP A 77 -6.75 10.81 -7.90
C ASP A 77 -6.76 9.89 -9.14
N PHE A 78 -6.63 8.58 -8.93
CA PHE A 78 -6.74 7.57 -9.99
C PHE A 78 -8.13 7.55 -10.61
N ASN A 79 -9.17 7.44 -9.78
CA ASN A 79 -10.56 7.38 -10.25
C ASN A 79 -10.97 8.66 -10.99
N THR A 80 -10.54 9.81 -10.49
CA THR A 80 -10.82 11.10 -11.14
C THR A 80 -10.23 11.14 -12.55
N ARG A 81 -8.95 10.77 -12.70
CA ARG A 81 -8.26 10.75 -14.00
C ARG A 81 -8.81 9.70 -14.95
N LEU A 82 -9.19 8.52 -14.45
CA LEU A 82 -9.86 7.48 -15.25
C LEU A 82 -11.23 7.96 -15.75
N SER A 83 -12.00 8.67 -14.92
CA SER A 83 -13.26 9.27 -15.33
C SER A 83 -13.06 10.31 -16.43
N GLU A 84 -12.06 11.18 -16.31
CA GLU A 84 -11.71 12.18 -17.33
C GLU A 84 -11.29 11.52 -18.65
N LEU A 85 -10.46 10.47 -18.59
CA LEU A 85 -10.07 9.69 -19.77
C LEU A 85 -11.26 9.07 -20.48
N ASN A 86 -12.16 8.44 -19.73
CA ASN A 86 -13.39 7.86 -20.29
C ASN A 86 -14.28 8.92 -20.94
N GLN A 87 -14.31 10.14 -20.40
CA GLN A 87 -15.02 11.25 -21.04
C GLN A 87 -14.37 11.67 -22.36
N TYR A 88 -13.04 11.82 -22.40
CA TYR A 88 -12.33 12.15 -23.64
C TYR A 88 -12.47 11.07 -24.72
N VAL A 89 -12.51 9.79 -24.32
CA VAL A 89 -12.78 8.68 -25.24
C VAL A 89 -14.16 8.83 -25.85
N LYS A 90 -15.22 8.99 -25.03
CA LYS A 90 -16.59 9.17 -25.51
C LYS A 90 -16.75 10.38 -26.44
N ASP A 91 -16.12 11.50 -26.08
CA ASP A 91 -16.17 12.71 -26.90
C ASP A 91 -15.45 12.51 -28.24
N SER A 92 -14.35 11.74 -28.25
CA SER A 92 -13.62 11.39 -29.48
C SER A 92 -14.43 10.44 -30.36
N GLU A 93 -15.05 9.41 -29.78
CA GLU A 93 -15.93 8.47 -30.49
C GLU A 93 -17.07 9.22 -31.18
N LYS A 94 -17.76 10.09 -30.44
CA LYS A 94 -18.86 10.89 -30.97
C LYS A 94 -18.43 11.78 -32.14
N LYS A 95 -17.28 12.44 -32.03
CA LYS A 95 -16.76 13.29 -33.12
C LYS A 95 -16.33 12.47 -34.33
N ILE A 96 -15.74 11.29 -34.14
CA ILE A 96 -15.39 10.36 -35.23
C ILE A 96 -16.66 9.89 -35.95
N ASP A 97 -17.70 9.50 -35.22
CA ASP A 97 -19.00 9.12 -35.79
C ASP A 97 -19.66 10.26 -36.58
N GLU A 98 -19.56 11.50 -36.08
CA GLU A 98 -20.04 12.69 -36.78
C GLU A 98 -19.27 12.94 -38.08
N MET A 99 -17.95 12.71 -38.10
CA MET A 99 -17.14 12.77 -39.31
C MET A 99 -17.50 11.68 -40.31
N GLU A 100 -17.68 10.42 -39.86
CA GLU A 100 -18.10 9.31 -40.71
C GLU A 100 -19.45 9.61 -41.39
N LYS A 101 -20.43 10.10 -40.62
CA LYS A 101 -21.75 10.50 -41.14
C LYS A 101 -21.66 11.68 -42.11
N SER A 102 -20.81 12.67 -41.82
CA SER A 102 -20.63 13.84 -42.68
C SER A 102 -19.98 13.46 -44.00
N LEU A 103 -18.98 12.58 -43.97
CA LEU A 103 -18.31 12.04 -45.16
C LEU A 103 -19.24 11.17 -46.00
N ALA A 104 -20.11 10.37 -45.38
CA ALA A 104 -21.09 9.56 -46.09
C ALA A 104 -22.16 10.40 -46.81
N LYS A 105 -22.45 11.62 -46.30
CA LYS A 105 -23.40 12.56 -46.89
C LYS A 105 -22.78 13.45 -47.97
N SER A 106 -21.46 13.61 -48.00
CA SER A 106 -20.80 14.41 -49.04
C SER A 106 -20.72 13.60 -50.33
N ASN A 107 -21.15 14.16 -51.45
CA ASN A 107 -20.97 13.54 -52.78
C ASN A 107 -19.49 13.50 -53.21
N SER A 108 -18.57 14.02 -52.39
CA SER A 108 -17.14 14.00 -52.62
C SER A 108 -16.51 12.71 -52.10
N SER A 109 -16.04 11.86 -53.02
CA SER A 109 -15.23 10.67 -52.71
C SER A 109 -13.83 11.07 -52.24
N ASN A 110 -13.73 11.75 -51.09
CA ASN A 110 -12.46 12.23 -50.56
C ASN A 110 -11.77 11.12 -49.73
N LYS A 111 -11.09 10.22 -50.44
CA LYS A 111 -10.35 9.07 -49.85
C LYS A 111 -9.37 9.48 -48.75
N THR A 112 -8.82 10.70 -48.80
CA THR A 112 -7.91 11.21 -47.78
C THR A 112 -8.58 11.33 -46.41
N TYR A 113 -9.79 11.90 -46.35
CA TYR A 113 -10.52 12.01 -45.10
C TYR A 113 -10.99 10.66 -44.57
N ALA A 114 -11.43 9.75 -45.46
CA ALA A 114 -11.78 8.38 -45.09
C ALA A 114 -10.61 7.68 -44.38
N ASN A 115 -9.40 7.77 -44.95
CA ASN A 115 -8.19 7.18 -44.37
C ASN A 115 -7.80 7.82 -43.03
N SER A 116 -7.93 9.14 -42.91
CA SER A 116 -7.66 9.86 -41.65
C SER A 116 -8.64 9.45 -40.55
N ILE A 117 -9.93 9.37 -40.84
CA ILE A 117 -10.96 8.92 -39.90
C ILE A 117 -10.68 7.48 -39.45
N ALA A 118 -10.40 6.57 -40.40
CA ALA A 118 -10.06 5.18 -40.08
C ALA A 118 -8.81 5.08 -39.18
N ARG A 119 -7.79 5.91 -39.43
CA ARG A 119 -6.60 5.98 -38.58
C ARG A 119 -6.93 6.46 -37.16
N LEU A 120 -7.71 7.53 -37.03
CA LEU A 120 -8.10 8.07 -35.72
C LEU A 120 -8.95 7.07 -34.95
N LYS A 121 -9.85 6.34 -35.62
CA LYS A 121 -10.65 5.28 -35.03
C LYS A 121 -9.78 4.17 -34.47
N LYS A 122 -8.83 3.68 -35.26
CA LYS A 122 -7.85 2.69 -34.80
C LYS A 122 -7.03 3.18 -33.60
N GLN A 123 -6.54 4.43 -33.66
CA GLN A 123 -5.80 5.02 -32.55
C GLN A 123 -6.64 5.13 -31.28
N LEU A 124 -7.93 5.45 -31.42
CA LEU A 124 -8.86 5.50 -30.29
C LEU A 124 -9.10 4.10 -29.71
N GLU A 125 -9.36 3.10 -30.56
CA GLU A 125 -9.50 1.70 -30.14
C GLU A 125 -8.27 1.20 -29.36
N ASP A 126 -7.06 1.45 -29.87
CA ASP A 126 -5.80 1.08 -29.21
C ASP A 126 -5.67 1.78 -27.83
N LYS A 127 -6.07 3.05 -27.73
CA LYS A 127 -6.03 3.80 -26.47
C LYS A 127 -7.09 3.31 -25.49
N THR A 128 -8.30 3.03 -25.95
CA THR A 128 -9.38 2.47 -25.12
C THR A 128 -8.97 1.12 -24.52
N ALA A 129 -8.32 0.26 -25.31
CA ALA A 129 -7.79 -1.00 -24.81
C ALA A 129 -6.73 -0.81 -23.71
N GLN A 130 -5.84 0.18 -23.86
CA GLN A 130 -4.84 0.51 -22.83
C GLN A 130 -5.47 1.09 -21.57
N ILE A 131 -6.51 1.91 -21.70
CA ILE A 131 -7.26 2.45 -20.55
C ILE A 131 -7.89 1.29 -19.76
N ALA A 132 -8.54 0.35 -20.43
CA ALA A 132 -9.12 -0.83 -19.79
C ALA A 132 -8.08 -1.68 -19.04
N GLN A 133 -6.86 -1.80 -19.57
CA GLN A 133 -5.76 -2.47 -18.87
C GLN A 133 -5.32 -1.71 -17.61
N LEU A 134 -5.25 -0.38 -17.67
CA LEU A 134 -4.94 0.45 -16.52
C LEU A 134 -6.02 0.34 -15.45
N GLU A 135 -7.30 0.36 -15.83
CA GLU A 135 -8.43 0.17 -14.92
C GLU A 135 -8.34 -1.17 -14.18
N ALA A 136 -8.06 -2.26 -14.91
CA ALA A 136 -7.89 -3.58 -14.31
C ALA A 136 -6.71 -3.61 -13.31
N THR A 137 -5.58 -3.01 -13.68
CA THR A 137 -4.39 -2.99 -12.81
C THR A 137 -4.62 -2.15 -11.55
N VAL A 138 -5.33 -1.01 -11.67
CA VAL A 138 -5.70 -0.17 -10.52
C VAL A 138 -6.65 -0.92 -9.58
N ALA A 139 -7.61 -1.67 -10.12
CA ALA A 139 -8.50 -2.50 -9.32
C ALA A 139 -7.74 -3.61 -8.56
N GLU A 140 -6.82 -4.30 -9.23
CA GLU A 140 -5.95 -5.32 -8.61
C GLU A 140 -5.10 -4.73 -7.47
N TYR A 141 -4.48 -3.58 -7.69
CA TYR A 141 -3.68 -2.92 -6.66
C TYR A 141 -4.52 -2.43 -5.48
N LYS A 142 -5.76 -1.98 -5.72
CA LYS A 142 -6.69 -1.65 -4.64
C LYS A 142 -7.00 -2.88 -3.78
N GLU A 143 -7.39 -3.99 -4.41
CA GLU A 143 -7.70 -5.23 -3.69
C GLU A 143 -6.49 -5.72 -2.88
N LYS A 144 -5.30 -5.72 -3.49
CA LYS A 144 -4.06 -6.10 -2.81
C LYS A 144 -3.74 -5.19 -1.62
N ASN A 145 -3.94 -3.87 -1.76
CA ASN A 145 -3.73 -2.93 -0.66
C ASN A 145 -4.73 -3.15 0.48
N GLU A 146 -6.00 -3.44 0.18
CA GLU A 146 -7.01 -3.77 1.20
C GLU A 146 -6.62 -5.06 1.94
N GLN A 147 -6.23 -6.11 1.22
CA GLN A 147 -5.76 -7.37 1.81
C GLN A 147 -4.52 -7.17 2.69
N LEU A 148 -3.55 -6.38 2.24
CA LEU A 148 -2.37 -6.05 3.04
C LEU A 148 -2.74 -5.25 4.29
N GLY A 149 -3.69 -4.32 4.19
CA GLY A 149 -4.23 -3.58 5.34
C GLY A 149 -4.81 -4.51 6.40
N THR A 150 -5.66 -5.46 6.00
CA THR A 150 -6.21 -6.48 6.91
C THR A 150 -5.12 -7.37 7.52
N LEU A 151 -4.12 -7.76 6.74
CA LEU A 151 -3.00 -8.58 7.25
C LEU A 151 -2.19 -7.83 8.31
N VAL A 152 -1.90 -6.55 8.08
CA VAL A 152 -1.19 -5.70 9.04
C VAL A 152 -1.99 -5.55 10.33
N GLU A 153 -3.31 -5.35 10.24
CA GLU A 153 -4.19 -5.26 11.41
C GLU A 153 -4.15 -6.56 12.23
N LEU A 154 -4.28 -7.72 11.57
CA LEU A 154 -4.20 -9.02 12.23
C LEU A 154 -2.85 -9.24 12.91
N GLN A 155 -1.75 -8.90 12.23
CA GLN A 155 -0.40 -8.99 12.79
C GLN A 155 -0.20 -8.08 13.99
N ASN A 156 -0.76 -6.86 13.97
CA ASN A 156 -0.69 -5.96 15.11
C ASN A 156 -1.45 -6.52 16.33
N THR A 157 -2.64 -7.08 16.12
CA THR A 157 -3.38 -7.76 17.20
C THR A 157 -2.61 -8.96 17.74
N GLU A 158 -1.99 -9.77 16.88
CA GLU A 158 -1.18 -10.91 17.33
C GLU A 158 0.05 -10.45 18.14
N LEU A 159 0.71 -9.37 17.72
CA LEU A 159 1.84 -8.80 18.45
C LEU A 159 1.42 -8.27 19.83
N GLU A 160 0.27 -7.62 19.94
CA GLU A 160 -0.28 -7.15 21.21
C GLU A 160 -0.57 -8.31 22.17
N ASP A 161 -1.23 -9.37 21.68
CA ASP A 161 -1.49 -10.57 22.48
C ASP A 161 -0.19 -11.23 22.95
N LYS A 162 0.80 -11.39 22.05
CA LYS A 162 2.12 -11.91 22.45
C LYS A 162 2.82 -11.02 23.48
N ALA A 163 2.71 -9.70 23.37
CA ALA A 163 3.28 -8.78 24.35
C ALA A 163 2.66 -8.96 25.74
N LEU A 164 1.33 -9.11 25.80
CA LEU A 164 0.60 -9.42 27.04
C LEU A 164 1.03 -10.76 27.64
N GLN A 165 1.17 -11.80 26.81
CA GLN A 165 1.65 -13.11 27.25
C GLN A 165 3.08 -13.06 27.80
N ILE A 166 3.97 -12.30 27.16
CA ILE A 166 5.35 -12.11 27.64
C ILE A 166 5.34 -11.43 29.01
N GLU A 167 4.53 -10.39 29.19
CA GLU A 167 4.45 -9.67 30.46
C GLU A 167 3.89 -10.56 31.59
N ALA A 168 2.83 -11.33 31.32
CA ALA A 168 2.29 -12.29 32.27
C ALA A 168 3.35 -13.32 32.71
N LYS A 169 4.12 -13.87 31.74
CA LYS A 169 5.20 -14.82 32.04
C LYS A 169 6.35 -14.18 32.82
N ARG A 170 6.67 -12.91 32.59
CA ARG A 170 7.69 -12.18 33.38
C ARG A 170 7.26 -12.02 34.83
N GLN A 171 5.99 -11.71 35.07
CA GLN A 171 5.44 -11.64 36.42
C GLN A 171 5.47 -12.99 37.11
N GLU A 172 5.09 -14.07 36.40
CA GLU A 172 5.17 -15.43 36.92
C GLU A 172 6.61 -15.83 37.29
N LEU A 173 7.58 -15.53 36.43
CA LEU A 173 9.00 -15.78 36.71
C LEU A 173 9.47 -15.03 37.96
N THR A 174 9.10 -13.76 38.11
CA THR A 174 9.46 -12.95 39.29
C THR A 174 8.89 -13.54 40.58
N MET A 175 7.64 -14.02 40.54
CA MET A 175 7.01 -14.70 41.69
C MET A 175 7.72 -16.01 42.03
N LEU A 176 8.07 -16.81 41.02
CA LEU A 176 8.80 -18.06 41.21
C LEU A 176 10.20 -17.82 41.79
N GLU A 177 10.94 -16.81 41.30
CA GLU A 177 12.26 -16.43 41.82
C GLU A 177 12.19 -16.00 43.30
N THR A 178 11.16 -15.22 43.65
CA THR A 178 10.89 -14.82 45.04
C THR A 178 10.63 -16.04 45.91
N ARG A 179 9.79 -16.98 45.42
CA ARG A 179 9.46 -18.20 46.16
C ARG A 179 10.67 -19.11 46.35
N ILE A 180 11.52 -19.24 45.32
CA ILE A 180 12.77 -20.01 45.42
C ILE A 180 13.70 -19.39 46.47
N THR A 181 13.85 -18.07 46.48
CA THR A 181 14.68 -17.36 47.45
C THR A 181 14.18 -17.54 48.88
N GLU A 182 12.86 -17.48 49.07
CA GLU A 182 12.21 -17.73 50.35
C GLU A 182 12.46 -19.17 50.83
N LEU A 183 12.24 -20.18 49.96
CA LEU A 183 12.48 -21.59 50.27
C LEU A 183 13.95 -21.87 50.61
N LEU A 184 14.89 -21.28 49.86
CA LEU A 184 16.32 -21.41 50.16
C LEU A 184 16.68 -20.81 51.52
N THR A 185 16.11 -19.65 51.84
CA THR A 185 16.30 -18.99 53.14
C THR A 185 15.73 -19.84 54.27
N GLN A 186 14.48 -20.31 54.12
CA GLN A 186 13.82 -21.18 55.10
C GLN A 186 14.59 -22.49 55.30
N SER A 187 15.08 -23.10 54.23
CA SER A 187 15.90 -24.31 54.30
C SER A 187 17.21 -24.07 55.06
N LYS A 188 17.90 -22.94 54.81
CA LYS A 188 19.12 -22.59 55.55
C LYS A 188 18.84 -22.40 57.04
N VAL A 189 17.79 -21.66 57.39
CA VAL A 189 17.38 -21.45 58.79
C VAL A 189 17.06 -22.78 59.47
N SER A 190 16.25 -23.63 58.83
CA SER A 190 15.88 -24.94 59.37
C SER A 190 17.09 -25.87 59.57
N GLN A 191 18.06 -25.85 58.64
CA GLN A 191 19.30 -26.60 58.78
C GLN A 191 20.16 -26.06 59.93
N ALA A 192 20.31 -24.73 60.04
CA ALA A 192 21.04 -24.09 61.14
C ALA A 192 20.40 -24.43 62.49
N ASP A 193 19.06 -24.43 62.57
CA ASP A 193 18.31 -24.82 63.76
C ASP A 193 18.55 -26.27 64.15
N SER A 194 18.49 -27.19 63.18
CA SER A 194 18.77 -28.61 63.41
C SER A 194 20.17 -28.84 63.95
N TYR A 195 21.19 -28.19 63.37
CA TYR A 195 22.57 -28.31 63.86
C TYR A 195 22.72 -27.76 65.28
N PHE A 196 22.14 -26.61 65.57
CA PHE A 196 22.21 -26.00 66.90
C PHE A 196 21.50 -26.86 67.95
N MET A 197 20.31 -27.40 67.66
CA MET A 197 19.61 -28.30 68.58
C MET A 197 20.42 -29.57 68.87
N ARG A 198 21.06 -30.15 67.84
CA ARG A 198 21.96 -31.30 68.02
C ARG A 198 23.20 -30.93 68.84
N ALA A 199 23.76 -29.73 68.62
CA ALA A 199 24.88 -29.22 69.39
C ALA A 199 24.53 -29.05 70.87
N GLN A 200 23.35 -28.51 71.19
CA GLN A 200 22.84 -28.40 72.56
C GLN A 200 22.70 -29.78 73.23
N ALA A 201 22.17 -30.76 72.50
CA ALA A 201 22.04 -32.12 73.02
C ALA A 201 23.40 -32.76 73.31
N ALA A 202 24.38 -32.59 72.41
CA ALA A 202 25.75 -33.08 72.59
C ALA A 202 26.47 -32.37 73.76
N GLU A 203 26.28 -31.06 73.90
CA GLU A 203 26.82 -30.27 75.01
C GLU A 203 26.25 -30.75 76.36
N GLU A 204 24.94 -30.97 76.43
CA GLU A 204 24.26 -31.46 77.63
C GLU A 204 24.71 -32.89 77.98
N ALA A 205 24.89 -33.77 76.99
CA ALA A 205 25.46 -35.11 77.20
C ALA A 205 26.89 -35.03 77.78
N ALA A 206 27.72 -34.09 77.29
CA ALA A 206 29.05 -33.83 77.83
C ALA A 206 28.99 -33.33 79.28
N ARG A 207 28.04 -32.42 79.59
CA ARG A 207 27.82 -31.90 80.96
C ARG A 207 27.42 -33.01 81.94
N ARG A 208 26.55 -33.93 81.52
CA ARG A 208 26.09 -35.08 82.32
C ARG A 208 27.14 -36.17 82.52
N THR A 209 28.15 -36.25 81.65
CA THR A 209 29.22 -37.25 81.76
C THR A 209 30.24 -36.85 82.83
N GLN A 210 30.20 -37.50 84.00
CA GLN A 210 31.09 -37.18 85.13
C GLN A 210 32.34 -38.07 85.21
N LEU A 211 32.20 -39.37 84.90
CA LEU A 211 33.22 -40.40 85.21
C LEU A 211 34.04 -40.86 83.99
N ALA A 212 33.83 -40.27 82.80
CA ALA A 212 34.50 -40.65 81.56
C ALA A 212 35.08 -39.40 80.84
N PRO A 213 36.26 -38.91 81.25
CA PRO A 213 36.80 -37.63 80.77
C PRO A 213 37.11 -37.62 79.26
N LYS A 214 37.52 -38.75 78.68
CA LYS A 214 37.74 -38.86 77.22
C LYS A 214 36.44 -38.67 76.43
N LYS A 215 35.37 -39.38 76.81
CA LYS A 215 34.05 -39.28 76.18
C LYS A 215 33.44 -37.88 76.35
N LYS A 216 33.62 -37.27 77.52
CA LYS A 216 33.23 -35.87 77.77
C LYS A 216 33.91 -34.90 76.80
N LYS A 217 35.22 -35.06 76.58
CA LYS A 217 35.98 -34.22 75.63
C LYS A 217 35.53 -34.43 74.19
N GLU A 218 35.20 -35.67 73.80
CA GLU A 218 34.65 -36.00 72.48
C GLU A 218 33.28 -35.35 72.26
N SER A 219 32.35 -35.46 73.22
CA SER A 219 31.03 -34.81 73.12
C SER A 219 31.12 -33.29 73.07
N TYR A 220 32.08 -32.66 73.76
CA TYR A 220 32.32 -31.22 73.61
C TYR A 220 32.91 -30.85 72.24
N LYS A 221 33.76 -31.68 71.64
CA LYS A 221 34.26 -31.45 70.28
C LYS A 221 33.14 -31.57 69.24
N GLU A 222 32.28 -32.56 69.40
CA GLU A 222 31.10 -32.75 68.55
C GLU A 222 30.13 -31.57 68.67
N ALA A 223 29.84 -31.12 69.90
CA ALA A 223 29.03 -29.93 70.12
C ALA A 223 29.65 -28.68 69.47
N LEU A 224 30.98 -28.50 69.57
CA LEU A 224 31.68 -27.38 68.96
C LEU A 224 31.55 -27.38 67.44
N ASP A 225 31.77 -28.53 66.77
CA ASP A 225 31.62 -28.67 65.32
C ASP A 225 30.19 -28.37 64.85
N LEU A 226 29.19 -28.87 65.57
CA LEU A 226 27.78 -28.62 65.25
C LEU A 226 27.37 -27.16 65.47
N TYR A 227 27.85 -26.50 66.52
CA TYR A 227 27.64 -25.06 66.70
C TYR A 227 28.34 -24.24 65.62
N GLN A 228 29.55 -24.62 65.20
CA GLN A 228 30.26 -23.98 64.09
C GLN A 228 29.45 -24.08 62.80
N LYS A 229 28.92 -25.26 62.46
CA LYS A 229 28.04 -25.48 61.30
C LYS A 229 26.74 -24.66 61.37
N ALA A 230 26.13 -24.55 62.54
CA ALA A 230 24.96 -23.70 62.73
C ALA A 230 25.32 -22.22 62.51
N PHE A 231 26.44 -21.76 63.07
CA PHE A 231 26.94 -20.39 62.90
C PHE A 231 27.24 -20.06 61.43
N ASP A 232 27.92 -20.96 60.71
CA ASP A 232 28.26 -20.80 59.30
C ASP A 232 27.01 -20.71 58.40
N LEU A 233 25.88 -21.26 58.85
CA LEU A 233 24.58 -21.15 58.19
C LEU A 233 23.79 -19.89 58.59
N GLY A 234 24.38 -18.99 59.40
CA GLY A 234 23.82 -17.69 59.76
C GLY A 234 23.15 -17.64 61.14
N ARG A 235 23.29 -18.67 61.97
CA ARG A 235 22.70 -18.71 63.30
C ARG A 235 23.64 -18.08 64.35
N GLU A 236 23.53 -16.77 64.51
CA GLU A 236 24.44 -15.93 65.32
C GLU A 236 24.47 -16.28 66.82
N ASP A 237 23.38 -16.80 67.39
CA ASP A 237 23.32 -17.24 68.79
C ASP A 237 24.22 -18.47 69.09
N ALA A 238 24.75 -19.14 68.06
CA ALA A 238 25.78 -20.18 68.20
C ALA A 238 27.15 -19.63 68.61
N LYS A 239 27.47 -18.38 68.26
CA LYS A 239 28.78 -17.76 68.54
C LYS A 239 29.20 -17.79 70.01
N PRO A 240 28.38 -17.33 70.99
CA PRO A 240 28.76 -17.42 72.40
C PRO A 240 28.97 -18.85 72.88
N LYS A 241 28.26 -19.84 72.30
CA LYS A 241 28.43 -21.27 72.62
C LYS A 241 29.73 -21.85 72.10
N ILE A 242 30.12 -21.48 70.88
CA ILE A 242 31.42 -21.82 70.30
C ILE A 242 32.55 -21.32 71.21
N GLU A 243 32.48 -20.06 71.64
CA GLU A 243 33.49 -19.46 72.52
C GLU A 243 33.55 -20.14 73.90
N GLU A 244 32.39 -20.43 74.49
CA GLU A 244 32.26 -21.12 75.79
C GLU A 244 32.90 -22.51 75.74
N ILE A 245 32.54 -23.33 74.74
CA ILE A 245 33.02 -24.71 74.62
C ILE A 245 34.50 -24.74 74.22
N SER A 246 34.94 -23.82 73.35
CA SER A 246 36.36 -23.70 72.97
C SER A 246 37.25 -23.43 74.19
N LYS A 247 36.79 -22.63 75.15
CA LYS A 247 37.52 -22.39 76.41
C LYS A 247 37.58 -23.65 77.29
N ARG A 248 36.54 -24.48 77.29
CA ARG A 248 36.48 -25.74 78.08
C ARG A 248 37.33 -26.87 77.50
N LEU A 249 37.67 -26.79 76.22
CA LEU A 249 38.46 -27.80 75.51
C LEU A 249 39.97 -27.53 75.52
N LYS A 250 40.38 -26.30 75.87
CA LYS A 250 41.76 -25.90 76.17
C LYS A 250 42.18 -26.46 77.53
#